data_AF-A0A2P8R2M3-F1
#
_entry.id   AF-A0A2P8R2M3-F1
#
_cell.length_a   1.000
_cell.length_b   1.000
_cell.length_c   1.000
_cell.angle_alpha   90.00
_cell.angle_beta   90.00
_cell.angle_gamma   90.00
#
_symmetry.space_group_name_H-M   'P 1'
#
loop_
_entity.id
_entity.type
_entity.pdbx_description
1 polymer ?
#
loop_
_entity_poly.entity_id
_entity_poly.type
_entity_poly.pdbx_seq_one_letter_code
_entity_poly.pdbx_strand_id
1 'polypeptide(L)' 'MLTDLTKKIKKDYGSLKFFLEKNNINRNTYNVVVRGYGSSKRIIDVLIKHNYIESEEELKRTK' A
#
# COMPACT_ATOMS: atom_id res chain seq x y z
N MET A 1 -12.21 1.26 1.53
CA MET A 1 -10.81 1.52 1.93
C MET A 1 -9.79 0.89 0.98
N LEU A 2 -9.72 -0.44 0.78
CA LEU A 2 -8.70 -1.06 -0.13
C LEU A 2 -8.78 -0.65 -1.61
N THR A 3 -10.01 -0.44 -2.08
CA THR A 3 -10.33 -0.03 -3.44
C THR A 3 -9.85 1.38 -3.76
N ASP A 4 -9.71 2.24 -2.74
CA ASP A 4 -9.33 3.64 -2.95
C ASP A 4 -7.81 3.79 -3.09
N LEU A 5 -7.04 3.15 -2.19
CA LEU A 5 -5.58 3.13 -2.24
C LEU A 5 -5.06 2.60 -3.58
N THR A 6 -5.61 1.46 -4.01
CA THR A 6 -5.22 0.83 -5.28
C THR A 6 -5.62 1.68 -6.49
N LYS A 7 -6.73 2.43 -6.40
CA LYS A 7 -7.14 3.38 -7.46
C LYS A 7 -6.21 4.59 -7.52
N LYS A 8 -5.84 5.17 -6.37
CA LYS A 8 -4.86 6.28 -6.29
C LYS A 8 -3.53 5.87 -6.91
N ILE A 9 -2.97 4.73 -6.49
CA ILE A 9 -1.73 4.21 -7.06
C ILE A 9 -1.84 4.00 -8.58
N LYS A 10 -2.95 3.44 -9.07
CA LYS A 10 -3.18 3.30 -10.51
C LYS A 10 -3.27 4.65 -11.24
N LYS A 11 -3.83 5.68 -10.61
CA LYS A 11 -3.91 7.02 -11.19
C LYS A 11 -2.52 7.66 -11.32
N ASP A 12 -1.66 7.48 -10.33
CA ASP A 12 -0.34 8.11 -10.30
C ASP A 12 0.72 7.33 -11.10
N TYR A 13 0.64 6.00 -11.13
CA TYR A 13 1.63 5.11 -11.76
C TYR A 13 1.13 4.40 -13.02
N GLY A 14 -0.13 4.63 -13.43
CA GLY A 14 -0.81 3.90 -14.49
C GLY A 14 -1.20 2.46 -14.12
N SER A 15 -0.39 1.78 -13.29
CA SER A 15 -0.71 0.44 -12.80
C SER A 15 -0.14 0.17 -11.41
N LEU A 16 -0.89 -0.61 -10.61
CA LEU A 16 -0.39 -1.13 -9.33
C LEU A 16 0.86 -2.00 -9.54
N LYS A 17 0.89 -2.81 -10.62
CA LYS A 17 2.03 -3.69 -10.92
C LYS A 17 3.32 -2.88 -11.06
N PHE A 18 3.30 -1.82 -11.87
CA PHE A 18 4.45 -0.95 -12.08
C PHE A 18 4.93 -0.29 -10.80
N PHE A 19 4.01 0.21 -9.96
CA PHE A 19 4.35 0.75 -8.65
C PHE A 19 5.05 -0.27 -7.75
N LEU A 20 4.52 -1.49 -7.69
CA LEU A 20 5.09 -2.57 -6.87
C LEU A 20 6.47 -2.99 -7.38
N GLU A 21 6.64 -3.15 -8.69
CA GLU A 21 7.93 -3.49 -9.31
C GLU A 21 8.98 -2.39 -9.07
N LYS A 22 8.61 -1.12 -9.27
CA LYS A 22 9.50 0.02 -9.04
C LYS A 22 9.98 0.15 -7.60
N ASN A 23 9.15 -0.27 -6.63
CA ASN A 23 9.50 -0.25 -5.21
C ASN A 23 10.04 -1.60 -4.68
N ASN A 24 10.17 -2.59 -5.56
CA ASN A 24 10.59 -3.96 -5.22
C ASN A 24 9.70 -4.59 -4.13
N ILE A 25 8.37 -4.46 -4.27
CA ILE A 25 7.36 -4.95 -3.33
C ILE A 25 6.66 -6.16 -3.93
N ASN A 26 6.59 -7.26 -3.17
CA ASN A 26 5.80 -8.41 -3.56
C ASN A 26 4.30 -8.11 -3.41
N ARG A 27 3.51 -8.45 -4.44
CA ARG A 27 2.06 -8.21 -4.47
C ARG A 27 1.30 -8.89 -3.32
N ASN A 28 1.70 -10.09 -2.91
CA ASN A 28 1.06 -10.78 -1.80
C ASN A 28 1.34 -10.05 -0.49
N THR A 29 2.59 -9.67 -0.24
CA THR A 29 2.97 -8.89 0.95
C THR A 29 2.24 -7.55 0.99
N TYR A 30 2.17 -6.84 -0.13
CA TYR A 30 1.37 -5.62 -0.25
C TYR A 30 -0.08 -5.87 0.16
N ASN A 31 -0.73 -6.88 -0.42
CA ASN A 31 -2.13 -7.20 -0.10
C ASN A 31 -2.35 -7.53 1.37
N VAL A 32 -1.43 -8.26 2.01
CA VAL A 32 -1.51 -8.58 3.45
C VAL A 32 -1.42 -7.31 4.28
N VAL A 33 -0.48 -6.42 3.97
CA VAL A 33 -0.24 -5.17 4.69
C VAL A 33 -1.42 -4.21 4.54
N VAL A 34 -1.87 -3.95 3.31
CA VAL A 34 -2.98 -3.00 3.07
C VAL A 34 -4.33 -3.51 3.57
N ARG A 35 -4.45 -4.82 3.84
CA ARG A 35 -5.64 -5.43 4.47
C ARG A 35 -5.56 -5.43 5.99
N GLY A 36 -4.44 -5.01 6.59
CA GLY A 36 -4.22 -5.04 8.03
C GLY A 36 -3.96 -6.44 8.59
N TYR A 37 -3.67 -7.43 7.74
CA TYR A 37 -3.37 -8.81 8.17
C TYR A 37 -1.89 -9.02 8.54
N GLY A 38 -1.05 -8.00 8.33
CA GLY A 38 0.35 -8.01 8.70
C GLY A 38 0.96 -6.62 8.58
N SER A 39 2.18 -6.47 9.07
CA SER A 39 2.93 -5.22 9.02
C SER A 39 4.22 -5.39 8.23
N SER A 40 4.59 -4.34 7.48
CA SER A 40 5.88 -4.26 6.83
C SER A 40 6.31 -2.81 6.79
N LYS A 41 7.33 -2.46 7.59
CA LYS A 41 7.86 -1.10 7.67
C LYS A 41 8.17 -0.53 6.28
N ARG A 42 8.86 -1.31 5.44
CA ARG A 42 9.20 -0.92 4.07
C ARG A 42 7.97 -0.52 3.23
N ILE A 43 6.89 -1.29 3.29
CA ILE A 43 5.69 -1.00 2.50
C ILE A 43 4.98 0.22 3.06
N ILE A 44 4.89 0.33 4.38
CA ILE A 44 4.29 1.48 5.07
C ILE A 44 5.06 2.76 4.74
N ASP A 45 6.39 2.76 4.86
CA ASP A 45 7.26 3.89 4.51
C ASP A 45 7.06 4.32 3.05
N VAL A 46 6.97 3.37 2.13
CA VAL A 46 6.70 3.68 0.72
C VAL A 46 5.31 4.32 0.56
N LEU A 47 4.29 3.78 1.22
CA LEU A 47 2.93 4.34 1.15
C LEU A 47 2.85 5.74 1.75
N ILE A 48 3.52 6.00 2.88
CA ILE A 48 3.61 7.31 3.53
C ILE A 48 4.40 8.29 2.65
N LYS A 49 5.54 7.87 2.11
CA LYS A 49 6.38 8.70 1.22
C LYS A 49 5.61 9.20 -0.01
N HIS A 50 4.65 8.40 -0.47
CA HIS A 50 3.77 8.76 -1.59
C HIS A 50 2.45 9.41 -1.15
N ASN A 51 2.28 9.73 0.14
CA ASN A 51 1.06 10.30 0.72
C ASN A 51 -0.20 9.48 0.42
N TYR A 52 -0.07 8.15 0.32
CA TYR A 52 -1.20 7.25 0.14
C TYR A 52 -1.90 6.92 1.46
N ILE A 53 -1.13 6.90 2.56
CA ILE A 53 -1.57 6.77 3.94
C ILE A 53 -0.78 7.75 4.80
N GLU A 54 -1.35 8.19 5.91
CA GLU A 54 -0.68 9.06 6.89
C GLU A 54 0.11 8.23 7.92
N SER A 55 -0.37 7.04 8.26
CA SER A 55 0.27 6.17 9.25
C SER A 55 -0.08 4.70 9.04
N GLU A 56 0.69 3.80 9.69
CA GLU A 56 0.35 2.36 9.73
C GLU A 56 -1.04 2.11 10.32
N GLU A 57 -1.50 2.97 11.24
CA GLU A 57 -2.78 2.82 11.93
C GLU A 57 -3.97 2.92 10.99
N GLU A 58 -3.86 3.66 9.87
CA GLU A 58 -4.88 3.66 8.82
C GLU A 58 -5.07 2.29 8.14
N LEU A 59 -4.03 1.45 8.15
CA LEU A 59 -4.08 0.10 7.61
C LEU A 59 -4.55 -0.94 8.64
N LYS A 60 -4.45 -0.62 9.94
CA LYS A 60 -4.97 -1.46 11.03
C LYS A 60 -6.49 -1.35 11.01
N ARG A 61 -7.11 -2.24 10.25
CA ARG A 61 -8.56 -2.37 10.20
C ARG A 61 -9.09 -2.48 11.63
N THR A 62 -9.95 -1.53 12.02
CA THR A 62 -10.78 -1.60 13.22
C THR A 62 -11.42 -2.99 13.25
N LYS A 63 -11.05 -3.79 14.24
CA LYS A 63 -11.60 -5.13 14.43
C LYS A 63 -13.04 -5.01 14.93
#